data_AF-A0A7K1T4N3-F1
#
_entry.id   AF-A0A7K1T4N3-F1
#
_cell.length_a   1.000
_cell.length_b   1.000
_cell.length_c   1.000
_cell.angle_alpha   90.00
_cell.angle_beta   90.00
_cell.angle_gamma   90.00
#
_symmetry.space_group_name_H-M   'P 1'
#
loop_
_entity.id
_entity.type
_entity.pdbx_description
1 polymer ?
#
loop_
_entity_poly.entity_id
_entity_poly.type
_entity_poly.pdbx_seq_one_letter_code
_entity_poly.pdbx_strand_id
1 'polypeptide(L)'
;MASIDTMLGLIGKLESPYITVHQERCALVRNRHADCLRCAESCASGCISYDGEVLTVSPEKCIGCGTCATVCPTCALEAHHPSDAALTAAARASLAANEGAAYLGCGELLERARGRYDEEKIVRVECLGRVDESLLADLAVEGAREVVLIHGDCERCDHGRGRACAEAVVETAEKLLEIWGAPMTVRFSGKLPASAKRAADYDSGRRAVLAEGAALAARAGVVVAETAVTEALGDASNADAEGASVADARDVGRYLKVMDDGTLPHFIPDRRERLLDSLAALGEPEDVMVDTRLWGHVVIDTDACASCQMCAVFCPTGALAKFTDADGTFGVEHRPSDCVKCRSCEAICPEHAIEISEEVFAVDLLGGVTDRYVMRPRAVQHDTPHTIWHKAQTMMKTDQVYER
;
A
#
# COMPACT_ATOMS: atom_id res chain seq x y z
N MET A 1 -35.87 5.96 -22.48
CA MET A 1 -35.41 5.53 -21.15
C MET A 1 -34.22 4.57 -21.23
N ALA A 2 -34.23 3.51 -22.06
CA ALA A 2 -33.11 2.55 -22.19
C ALA A 2 -31.69 3.15 -22.34
N SER A 3 -31.55 4.32 -22.99
CA SER A 3 -30.26 5.01 -23.15
C SER A 3 -29.60 5.46 -21.83
N ILE A 4 -30.38 5.74 -20.78
CA ILE A 4 -29.87 6.26 -19.50
C ILE A 4 -29.36 5.10 -18.64
N ASP A 5 -30.10 3.99 -18.57
CA ASP A 5 -29.63 2.79 -17.86
C ASP A 5 -28.36 2.19 -18.49
N THR A 6 -28.23 2.28 -19.82
CA THR A 6 -27.00 1.86 -20.52
C THR A 6 -25.81 2.78 -20.22
N MET A 7 -26.02 4.10 -20.11
CA MET A 7 -24.96 5.04 -19.70
C MET A 7 -24.59 4.89 -18.22
N LEU A 8 -25.56 4.75 -17.31
CA LEU A 8 -25.31 4.48 -15.89
C LEU A 8 -24.60 3.13 -15.69
N GLY A 9 -24.97 2.10 -16.45
CA GLY A 9 -24.31 0.79 -16.47
C GLY A 9 -22.92 0.78 -17.16
N LEU A 10 -22.53 1.86 -17.84
CA LEU A 10 -21.17 2.11 -18.32
C LEU A 10 -20.36 2.91 -17.29
N ILE A 11 -20.97 3.89 -16.64
CA ILE A 11 -20.33 4.67 -15.56
C ILE A 11 -19.99 3.77 -14.36
N GLY A 12 -20.89 2.85 -13.98
CA GLY A 12 -20.63 1.83 -12.97
C GLY A 12 -19.59 0.76 -13.35
N LYS A 13 -18.92 0.90 -14.51
CA LYS A 13 -17.80 0.06 -14.97
C LYS A 13 -16.52 0.87 -15.21
N LEU A 14 -16.52 2.17 -14.89
CA LEU A 14 -15.29 2.94 -14.90
C LEU A 14 -14.46 2.53 -13.69
N GLU A 15 -13.19 2.23 -13.89
CA GLU A 15 -12.23 2.11 -12.80
C GLU A 15 -11.84 3.50 -12.30
N SER A 16 -11.39 3.61 -11.04
CA SER A 16 -10.92 4.89 -10.53
C SER A 16 -9.63 5.29 -11.24
N PRO A 17 -9.51 6.50 -11.81
CA PRO A 17 -8.26 6.95 -12.44
C PRO A 17 -7.10 7.13 -11.44
N TYR A 18 -7.38 6.99 -10.14
CA TYR A 18 -6.41 7.18 -9.06
C TYR A 18 -5.97 5.88 -8.38
N ILE A 19 -6.74 4.79 -8.52
CA ILE A 19 -6.54 3.52 -7.79
C ILE A 19 -6.84 2.33 -8.70
N THR A 20 -5.84 1.47 -8.94
CA THR A 20 -6.04 0.13 -9.52
C THR A 20 -6.24 -0.90 -8.40
N VAL A 21 -7.13 -1.87 -8.62
CA VAL A 21 -7.42 -2.94 -7.65
C VAL A 21 -6.94 -4.29 -8.19
N HIS A 22 -5.87 -4.81 -7.59
CA HIS A 22 -5.30 -6.12 -7.87
C HIS A 22 -6.03 -7.18 -7.03
N GLN A 23 -7.15 -7.69 -7.55
CA GLN A 23 -8.03 -8.65 -6.85
C GLN A 23 -7.28 -9.89 -6.37
N GLU A 24 -6.34 -10.38 -7.18
CA GLU A 24 -5.51 -11.55 -6.91
C GLU A 24 -4.58 -11.38 -5.69
N ARG A 25 -4.34 -10.14 -5.27
CA ARG A 25 -3.52 -9.77 -4.10
C ARG A 25 -4.35 -9.51 -2.85
N CYS A 26 -5.66 -9.31 -2.96
CA CYS A 26 -6.51 -8.94 -1.83
C CYS A 26 -6.72 -10.13 -0.88
N ALA A 27 -6.40 -9.96 0.41
CA ALA A 27 -6.52 -11.03 1.41
C ALA A 27 -7.97 -11.56 1.55
N LEU A 28 -8.97 -10.67 1.50
CA LEU A 28 -10.40 -11.06 1.54
C LEU A 28 -10.84 -11.87 0.30
N VAL A 29 -10.35 -11.49 -0.89
CA VAL A 29 -10.68 -12.18 -2.15
C VAL A 29 -9.99 -13.55 -2.21
N ARG A 30 -8.73 -13.63 -1.76
CA ARG A 30 -7.98 -14.89 -1.66
C ARG A 30 -8.52 -15.83 -0.58
N ASN A 31 -8.94 -15.30 0.57
CA ASN A 31 -9.42 -16.06 1.72
C ASN A 31 -10.70 -15.46 2.30
N ARG A 32 -11.83 -16.13 2.07
CA ARG A 32 -13.16 -15.77 2.61
C ARG A 32 -13.26 -15.79 4.15
N HIS A 33 -12.27 -16.36 4.84
CA HIS A 33 -12.19 -16.37 6.30
C HIS A 33 -11.34 -15.22 6.86
N ALA A 34 -10.61 -14.50 6.00
CA ALA A 34 -9.90 -13.29 6.41
C ALA A 34 -10.91 -12.15 6.68
N ASP A 35 -10.47 -11.18 7.48
CA ASP A 35 -11.26 -10.06 8.00
C ASP A 35 -10.58 -8.69 7.76
N CYS A 36 -9.52 -8.66 6.94
CA CYS A 36 -8.68 -7.48 6.73
C CYS A 36 -9.45 -6.33 6.04
N LEU A 37 -9.83 -5.31 6.82
CA LEU A 37 -10.55 -4.11 6.35
C LEU A 37 -9.67 -2.83 6.28
N ARG A 38 -8.36 -2.93 6.56
CA ARG A 38 -7.41 -1.79 6.69
C ARG A 38 -7.62 -0.69 5.64
N CYS A 39 -7.76 -1.06 4.36
CA CYS A 39 -7.96 -0.11 3.28
C CYS A 39 -9.28 0.69 3.40
N ALA A 40 -10.40 0.02 3.66
CA ALA A 40 -11.72 0.64 3.85
C ALA A 40 -11.76 1.47 5.13
N GLU A 41 -11.15 0.99 6.22
CA GLU A 41 -11.03 1.71 7.50
C GLU A 41 -10.21 3.00 7.36
N SER A 42 -9.13 2.98 6.58
CA SER A 42 -8.32 4.17 6.29
C SER A 42 -8.98 5.15 5.31
N CYS A 43 -9.95 4.70 4.51
CA CYS A 43 -10.53 5.48 3.42
C CYS A 43 -11.29 6.69 3.96
N ALA A 44 -10.82 7.90 3.62
CA ALA A 44 -11.45 9.14 4.06
C ALA A 44 -12.85 9.36 3.44
N SER A 45 -13.02 9.03 2.15
CA SER A 45 -14.26 9.29 1.41
C SER A 45 -15.24 8.11 1.36
N GLY A 46 -14.92 6.98 1.99
CA GLY A 46 -15.77 5.77 1.96
C GLY A 46 -16.00 5.22 0.55
N CYS A 47 -15.02 5.35 -0.35
CA CYS A 47 -15.13 4.88 -1.74
C CYS A 47 -14.90 3.37 -1.91
N ILE A 48 -14.39 2.67 -0.90
CA ILE A 48 -14.02 1.25 -0.98
C ILE A 48 -15.16 0.37 -0.46
N SER A 49 -15.51 -0.69 -1.20
CA SER A 49 -16.49 -1.69 -0.75
C SER A 49 -16.12 -3.11 -1.19
N TYR A 50 -16.66 -4.12 -0.52
CA TYR A 50 -16.47 -5.54 -0.82
C TYR A 50 -17.84 -6.23 -0.78
N ASP A 51 -18.16 -7.04 -1.79
CA ASP A 51 -19.49 -7.68 -1.95
C ASP A 51 -19.51 -9.18 -1.58
N GLY A 52 -18.37 -9.73 -1.15
CA GLY A 52 -18.18 -11.16 -0.91
C GLY A 52 -17.43 -11.89 -2.03
N GLU A 53 -17.23 -11.27 -3.20
CA GLU A 53 -16.41 -11.81 -4.29
C GLU A 53 -15.29 -10.84 -4.71
N VAL A 54 -15.56 -9.53 -4.84
CA VAL A 54 -14.62 -8.54 -5.37
C VAL A 54 -14.52 -7.27 -4.51
N LEU A 55 -13.31 -6.70 -4.44
CA LEU A 55 -13.06 -5.39 -3.83
C LEU A 55 -13.26 -4.30 -4.89
N THR A 56 -14.08 -3.29 -4.62
CA THR A 56 -14.42 -2.22 -5.58
C THR A 56 -14.14 -0.83 -5.03
N VAL A 57 -13.86 0.11 -5.93
CA VAL A 57 -13.58 1.52 -5.61
C VAL A 57 -14.51 2.41 -6.44
N SER A 58 -15.45 3.10 -5.80
CA SER A 58 -16.30 4.15 -6.40
C SER A 58 -15.43 5.26 -7.00
N PRO A 59 -15.34 5.43 -8.34
CA PRO A 59 -14.53 6.49 -8.95
C PRO A 59 -14.99 7.89 -8.53
N GLU A 60 -16.31 8.10 -8.46
CA GLU A 60 -16.96 9.37 -8.14
C GLU A 60 -16.78 9.83 -6.68
N LYS A 61 -16.37 8.91 -5.80
CA LYS A 61 -16.02 9.20 -4.39
C LYS A 61 -14.51 9.16 -4.15
N CYS A 62 -13.72 8.67 -5.11
CA CYS A 62 -12.29 8.53 -4.93
C CYS A 62 -11.60 9.89 -5.09
N ILE A 63 -11.00 10.39 -4.00
CA ILE A 63 -10.26 11.66 -3.97
C ILE A 63 -8.78 11.52 -4.36
N GLY A 64 -8.32 10.32 -4.72
CA GLY A 64 -6.92 10.06 -5.09
C GLY A 64 -5.87 10.19 -3.99
N CYS A 65 -6.26 10.28 -2.72
CA CYS A 65 -5.32 10.49 -1.60
C CYS A 65 -4.31 9.36 -1.33
N GLY A 66 -4.47 8.18 -1.93
CA GLY A 66 -3.53 7.05 -1.84
C GLY A 66 -3.37 6.35 -0.48
N THR A 67 -3.93 6.89 0.62
CA THR A 67 -3.82 6.29 1.98
C THR A 67 -4.22 4.81 2.02
N CYS A 68 -5.25 4.42 1.26
CA CYS A 68 -5.70 3.03 1.17
C CYS A 68 -4.65 2.09 0.53
N ALA A 69 -3.81 2.60 -0.39
CA ALA A 69 -2.65 1.88 -0.89
C ALA A 69 -1.61 1.72 0.23
N THR A 70 -1.20 2.81 0.89
CA THR A 70 -0.21 2.82 1.99
C THR A 70 -0.52 1.81 3.11
N VAL A 71 -1.78 1.66 3.51
CA VAL A 71 -2.15 0.70 4.57
C VAL A 71 -2.36 -0.74 4.08
N CYS A 72 -2.32 -0.99 2.76
CA CYS A 72 -2.61 -2.30 2.19
C CYS A 72 -1.37 -3.22 2.25
N PRO A 73 -1.34 -4.23 3.15
CA PRO A 73 -0.16 -5.06 3.36
C PRO A 73 0.27 -5.83 2.10
N THR A 74 -0.68 -6.25 1.28
CA THR A 74 -0.44 -7.00 0.04
C THR A 74 -0.31 -6.12 -1.19
N CYS A 75 -0.33 -4.78 -1.06
CA CYS A 75 -0.41 -3.85 -2.20
C CYS A 75 -1.50 -4.22 -3.23
N ALA A 76 -2.65 -4.72 -2.75
CA ALA A 76 -3.83 -4.97 -3.59
C ALA A 76 -4.50 -3.70 -4.11
N LEU A 77 -4.12 -2.54 -3.56
CA LEU A 77 -4.50 -1.22 -4.05
C LEU A 77 -3.21 -0.49 -4.46
N GLU A 78 -3.14 -0.10 -5.72
CA GLU A 78 -2.04 0.67 -6.31
C GLU A 78 -2.53 2.08 -6.58
N ALA A 79 -1.80 3.09 -6.10
CA ALA A 79 -2.15 4.50 -6.29
C ALA A 79 -1.43 5.08 -7.51
N HIS A 80 -2.13 5.95 -8.26
CA HIS A 80 -1.61 6.60 -9.47
C HIS A 80 -1.43 8.12 -9.35
N HIS A 81 -1.81 8.72 -8.22
CA HIS A 81 -1.80 10.17 -8.04
C HIS A 81 -1.17 10.64 -6.71
N PRO A 82 0.17 10.64 -6.59
CA PRO A 82 1.15 10.06 -7.51
C PRO A 82 1.30 8.54 -7.36
N SER A 83 1.85 7.88 -8.39
CA SER A 83 2.37 6.52 -8.28
C SER A 83 3.64 6.45 -7.43
N ASP A 84 4.01 5.26 -6.94
CA ASP A 84 5.18 5.10 -6.06
C ASP A 84 6.45 5.64 -6.74
N ALA A 85 6.70 5.22 -7.99
CA ALA A 85 7.84 5.69 -8.77
C ALA A 85 7.83 7.22 -9.00
N ALA A 86 6.65 7.81 -9.29
CA ALA A 86 6.52 9.24 -9.48
C ALA A 86 6.75 10.02 -8.16
N LEU A 87 6.30 9.48 -7.03
CA LEU A 87 6.51 10.05 -5.71
C LEU A 87 7.97 10.02 -5.30
N THR A 88 8.64 8.87 -5.46
CA THR A 88 10.08 8.73 -5.21
C THR A 88 10.90 9.68 -6.09
N ALA A 89 10.61 9.77 -7.39
CA ALA A 89 11.29 10.70 -8.29
C ALA A 89 11.11 12.17 -7.88
N ALA A 90 9.88 12.57 -7.52
CA ALA A 90 9.60 13.93 -7.05
C ALA A 90 10.28 14.23 -5.70
N ALA A 91 10.33 13.26 -4.79
CA ALA A 91 10.99 13.41 -3.49
C ALA A 91 12.51 13.55 -3.62
N ARG A 92 13.15 12.79 -4.52
CA ARG A 92 14.58 12.95 -4.84
C ARG A 92 14.87 14.30 -5.51
N ALA A 93 13.98 14.80 -6.37
CA ALA A 93 14.09 16.15 -6.93
C ALA A 93 13.97 17.24 -5.84
N SER A 94 13.01 17.13 -4.92
CA SER A 94 12.87 18.02 -3.76
C SER A 94 14.12 17.98 -2.87
N LEU A 95 14.68 16.80 -2.62
CA LEU A 95 15.91 16.62 -1.83
C LEU A 95 17.09 17.41 -2.42
N ALA A 96 17.29 17.30 -3.74
CA ALA A 96 18.33 18.02 -4.47
C ALA A 96 18.13 19.55 -4.45
N ALA A 97 16.87 20.03 -4.52
CA ALA A 97 16.53 21.46 -4.53
C ALA A 97 16.63 22.16 -3.16
N ASN A 98 16.89 21.41 -2.08
CA ASN A 98 16.81 21.88 -0.69
C ASN A 98 18.01 21.44 0.19
N GLU A 99 19.20 21.27 -0.41
CA GLU A 99 20.48 21.08 0.32
C GLU A 99 20.50 19.88 1.29
N GLY A 100 19.77 18.80 0.96
CA GLY A 100 19.71 17.57 1.77
C GLY A 100 18.50 17.47 2.71
N ALA A 101 17.43 18.24 2.46
CA ALA A 101 16.13 18.01 3.09
C ALA A 101 15.03 17.78 2.03
N ALA A 102 14.14 16.81 2.22
CA ALA A 102 13.01 16.57 1.31
C ALA A 102 11.71 17.15 1.87
N TYR A 103 10.93 17.88 1.06
CA TYR A 103 9.70 18.53 1.49
C TYR A 103 8.48 17.96 0.75
N LEU A 104 7.52 17.44 1.49
CA LEU A 104 6.26 16.91 0.97
C LEU A 104 5.10 17.66 1.61
N GLY A 105 4.15 18.16 0.84
CA GLY A 105 3.03 18.97 1.34
C GLY A 105 1.66 18.44 0.92
N CYS A 106 0.69 18.50 1.83
CA CYS A 106 -0.70 18.14 1.51
C CYS A 106 -1.38 19.18 0.60
N GLY A 107 -2.27 18.71 -0.27
CA GLY A 107 -2.93 19.51 -1.29
C GLY A 107 -3.69 20.72 -0.75
N GLU A 108 -4.41 20.55 0.37
CA GLU A 108 -5.17 21.61 1.03
C GLU A 108 -4.29 22.78 1.50
N LEU A 109 -3.12 22.50 2.10
CA LEU A 109 -2.20 23.56 2.53
C LEU A 109 -1.53 24.23 1.34
N LEU A 110 -1.06 23.44 0.38
CA LEU A 110 -0.36 23.97 -0.80
C LEU A 110 -1.29 24.85 -1.66
N GLU A 111 -2.57 24.49 -1.81
CA GLU A 111 -3.54 25.34 -2.51
C GLU A 111 -3.77 26.67 -1.76
N ARG A 112 -3.92 26.64 -0.43
CA ARG A 112 -4.00 27.88 0.39
C ARG A 112 -2.73 28.73 0.35
N ALA A 113 -1.60 28.13 -0.01
CA ALA A 113 -0.30 28.77 -0.10
C ALA A 113 0.18 29.02 -1.54
N ARG A 114 -0.69 28.83 -2.54
CA ARG A 114 -0.36 28.96 -3.97
C ARG A 114 0.34 30.29 -4.28
N GLY A 115 1.43 30.21 -5.05
CA GLY A 115 2.30 31.35 -5.37
C GLY A 115 3.21 31.85 -4.22
N ARG A 116 3.16 31.27 -3.01
CA ARG A 116 4.02 31.66 -1.87
C ARG A 116 5.22 30.73 -1.65
N TYR A 117 5.25 29.59 -2.34
CA TYR A 117 6.32 28.60 -2.27
C TYR A 117 6.84 28.26 -3.66
N ASP A 118 8.07 27.75 -3.70
CA ASP A 118 8.71 27.24 -4.90
C ASP A 118 8.23 25.81 -5.18
N GLU A 119 7.61 25.61 -6.35
CA GLU A 119 6.95 24.34 -6.70
C GLU A 119 7.97 23.24 -7.02
N GLU A 120 9.19 23.60 -7.43
CA GLU A 120 10.30 22.65 -7.64
C GLU A 120 10.83 22.10 -6.31
N LYS A 121 10.58 22.81 -5.20
CA LYS A 121 11.10 22.46 -3.87
C LYS A 121 10.16 21.62 -3.02
N ILE A 122 8.86 21.57 -3.31
CA ILE A 122 7.88 20.87 -2.47
C ILE A 122 7.06 19.91 -3.31
N VAL A 123 7.16 18.62 -3.01
CA VAL A 123 6.32 17.58 -3.60
C VAL A 123 4.88 17.77 -3.14
N ARG A 124 3.95 17.93 -4.09
CA ARG A 124 2.51 17.90 -3.78
C ARG A 124 2.02 16.44 -3.71
N VAL A 125 1.38 16.10 -2.60
CA VAL A 125 0.50 14.93 -2.48
C VAL A 125 -0.87 15.40 -2.03
N GLU A 126 -1.95 14.72 -2.41
CA GLU A 126 -3.29 15.17 -1.97
C GLU A 126 -3.45 15.00 -0.45
N CYS A 127 -2.93 13.90 0.12
CA CYS A 127 -2.78 13.72 1.57
C CYS A 127 -1.40 13.16 1.92
N LEU A 128 -0.88 13.51 3.10
CA LEU A 128 0.38 12.95 3.62
C LEU A 128 0.29 11.44 3.91
N GLY A 129 -0.92 10.88 4.07
CA GLY A 129 -1.14 9.43 4.16
C GLY A 129 -0.69 8.65 2.92
N ARG A 130 -0.29 9.34 1.84
CA ARG A 130 0.36 8.77 0.66
C ARG A 130 1.83 8.36 0.90
N VAL A 131 2.50 8.94 1.89
CA VAL A 131 3.87 8.60 2.29
C VAL A 131 3.88 7.19 2.88
N ASP A 132 4.85 6.39 2.48
CA ASP A 132 5.10 5.03 2.98
C ASP A 132 6.56 4.85 3.38
N GLU A 133 6.86 3.74 4.06
CA GLU A 133 8.15 3.45 4.65
C GLU A 133 9.25 3.25 3.60
N SER A 134 8.92 2.74 2.41
CA SER A 134 9.90 2.55 1.31
C SER A 134 10.41 3.89 0.80
N LEU A 135 9.55 4.91 0.71
CA LEU A 135 9.93 6.27 0.33
C LEU A 135 10.89 6.91 1.35
N LEU A 136 10.65 6.70 2.65
CA LEU A 136 11.49 7.27 3.71
C LEU A 136 12.86 6.58 3.78
N ALA A 137 12.91 5.26 3.61
CA ALA A 137 14.17 4.53 3.54
C ALA A 137 14.98 4.90 2.27
N ASP A 138 14.34 5.04 1.11
CA ASP A 138 14.97 5.56 -0.12
C ASP A 138 15.62 6.93 0.09
N LEU A 139 14.92 7.85 0.77
CA LEU A 139 15.46 9.18 1.06
C LEU A 139 16.65 9.14 2.02
N ALA A 140 16.65 8.22 2.99
CA ALA A 140 17.80 8.01 3.87
C ALA A 140 19.03 7.47 3.11
N VAL A 141 18.83 6.52 2.16
CA VAL A 141 19.89 6.02 1.27
C VAL A 141 20.47 7.14 0.39
N GLU A 142 19.62 8.03 -0.11
CA GLU A 142 20.03 9.23 -0.89
C GLU A 142 20.65 10.33 -0.01
N GLY A 143 20.87 10.08 1.29
CA GLY A 143 21.58 10.97 2.21
C GLY A 143 20.74 12.15 2.73
N ALA A 144 19.41 12.03 2.74
CA ALA A 144 18.55 13.04 3.34
C ALA A 144 18.80 13.17 4.85
N ARG A 145 18.99 14.41 5.31
CA ARG A 145 19.16 14.75 6.73
C ARG A 145 17.81 14.94 7.44
N GLU A 146 16.84 15.45 6.70
CA GLU A 146 15.50 15.74 7.22
C GLU A 146 14.43 15.54 6.12
N VAL A 147 13.30 14.95 6.49
CA VAL A 147 12.06 14.97 5.70
C VAL A 147 11.01 15.81 6.43
N VAL A 148 10.45 16.81 5.75
CA VAL A 148 9.41 17.68 6.31
C VAL A 148 8.06 17.40 5.66
N LEU A 149 7.14 16.88 6.46
CA LEU A 149 5.77 16.58 6.09
C LEU A 149 4.87 17.78 6.42
N ILE A 150 4.61 18.61 5.42
CA ILE A 150 3.94 19.91 5.55
C ILE A 150 2.42 19.70 5.51
N HIS A 151 1.72 20.08 6.58
CA HIS A 151 0.30 19.75 6.78
C HIS A 151 -0.59 20.95 7.10
N GLY A 152 -1.85 20.87 6.68
CA GLY A 152 -2.91 21.80 7.07
C GLY A 152 -3.48 21.53 8.46
N ASP A 153 -4.73 21.95 8.67
CA ASP A 153 -5.50 21.70 9.90
C ASP A 153 -6.08 20.27 9.87
N CYS A 154 -5.24 19.27 10.16
CA CYS A 154 -5.61 17.85 10.05
C CYS A 154 -6.75 17.44 11.00
N GLU A 155 -6.96 18.16 12.11
CA GLU A 155 -8.06 17.91 13.06
C GLU A 155 -9.44 18.22 12.45
N ARG A 156 -9.48 19.15 11.49
CA ARG A 156 -10.70 19.61 10.80
C ARG A 156 -10.74 19.23 9.32
N CYS A 157 -9.74 18.49 8.85
CA CYS A 157 -9.65 18.02 7.48
C CYS A 157 -10.52 16.77 7.30
N ASP A 158 -11.30 16.74 6.22
CA ASP A 158 -12.07 15.55 5.80
C ASP A 158 -11.19 14.32 5.52
N HIS A 159 -9.86 14.49 5.54
CA HIS A 159 -8.85 13.44 5.31
C HIS A 159 -8.03 13.11 6.56
N GLY A 160 -8.51 13.45 7.77
CA GLY A 160 -7.80 13.24 9.05
C GLY A 160 -7.23 11.83 9.25
N ARG A 161 -7.87 10.78 8.71
CA ARG A 161 -7.36 9.39 8.71
C ARG A 161 -5.96 9.26 8.07
N GLY A 162 -5.66 10.06 7.05
CA GLY A 162 -4.36 10.07 6.39
C GLY A 162 -3.24 10.68 7.25
N ARG A 163 -3.57 11.52 8.23
CA ARG A 163 -2.59 12.02 9.21
C ARG A 163 -2.12 10.90 10.13
N ALA A 164 -3.05 10.14 10.72
CA ALA A 164 -2.72 8.98 11.55
C ALA A 164 -1.95 7.89 10.78
N CYS A 165 -2.27 7.69 9.49
CA CYS A 165 -1.48 6.81 8.62
C CYS A 165 -0.04 7.31 8.45
N ALA A 166 0.16 8.60 8.18
CA ALA A 166 1.49 9.18 8.03
C ALA A 166 2.30 9.10 9.34
N GLU A 167 1.65 9.31 10.50
CA GLU A 167 2.31 9.19 11.81
C GLU A 167 2.78 7.76 12.08
N ALA A 168 1.96 6.74 11.83
CA ALA A 168 2.36 5.34 11.98
C ALA A 168 3.46 4.89 10.99
N VAL A 169 3.48 5.48 9.78
CA VAL A 169 4.57 5.27 8.80
C VAL A 169 5.87 5.91 9.29
N VAL A 170 5.82 7.13 9.82
CA VAL A 170 6.99 7.83 10.37
C VAL A 170 7.56 7.07 11.57
N GLU A 171 6.73 6.68 12.53
CA GLU A 171 7.15 5.88 13.69
C GLU A 171 7.84 4.57 13.28
N THR A 172 7.30 3.90 12.26
CA THR A 172 7.88 2.65 11.73
C THR A 172 9.21 2.91 11.03
N ALA A 173 9.28 3.95 10.19
CA ALA A 173 10.48 4.29 9.44
C ALA A 173 11.62 4.77 10.36
N GLU A 174 11.34 5.66 11.33
CA GLU A 174 12.35 6.13 12.28
C GLU A 174 12.92 4.98 13.12
N LYS A 175 12.07 4.04 13.59
CA LYS A 175 12.50 2.83 14.31
C LYS A 175 13.40 1.93 13.47
N LEU A 176 13.05 1.70 12.20
CA LEU A 176 13.89 0.90 11.28
C LEU A 176 15.22 1.61 10.98
N LEU A 177 15.20 2.91 10.71
CA LEU A 177 16.40 3.68 10.41
C LEU A 177 17.36 3.80 11.60
N GLU A 178 16.84 3.85 12.83
CA GLU A 178 17.65 3.78 14.06
C GLU A 178 18.35 2.42 14.19
N ILE A 179 17.63 1.31 14.01
CA ILE A 179 18.17 -0.07 14.06
C ILE A 179 19.22 -0.33 12.96
N TRP A 180 19.11 0.33 11.81
CA TRP A 180 20.09 0.30 10.72
C TRP A 180 21.23 1.31 10.86
N GLY A 181 21.32 2.04 11.98
CA GLY A 181 22.39 3.01 12.23
C GLY A 181 22.38 4.24 11.31
N ALA A 182 21.25 4.49 10.62
CA ALA A 182 21.06 5.55 9.63
C ALA A 182 19.93 6.53 10.00
N PRO A 183 19.93 7.12 11.21
CA PRO A 183 18.83 7.95 11.70
C PRO A 183 18.62 9.21 10.84
N MET A 184 17.42 9.34 10.30
CA MET A 184 16.95 10.51 9.55
C MET A 184 15.83 11.19 10.33
N THR A 185 15.85 12.52 10.46
CA THR A 185 14.75 13.24 11.14
C THR A 185 13.53 13.33 10.22
N VAL A 186 12.37 12.84 10.65
CA VAL A 186 11.12 13.09 9.93
C VAL A 186 10.16 13.90 10.80
N ARG A 187 9.76 15.09 10.32
CA ARG A 187 8.91 16.00 11.11
C ARG A 187 7.69 16.51 10.39
N PHE A 188 6.60 16.64 11.15
CA PHE A 188 5.39 17.32 10.72
C PHE A 188 5.51 18.83 10.92
N SER A 189 5.13 19.63 9.92
CA SER A 189 5.14 21.09 10.00
C SER A 189 3.84 21.72 9.50
N GLY A 190 3.17 22.50 10.36
CA GLY A 190 2.06 23.37 9.96
C GLY A 190 2.47 24.64 9.19
N LYS A 191 3.75 24.77 8.80
CA LYS A 191 4.32 25.96 8.14
C LYS A 191 5.26 25.56 7.00
N LEU A 192 5.21 26.32 5.92
CA LEU A 192 6.21 26.21 4.83
C LEU A 192 7.62 26.50 5.36
N PRO A 193 8.63 25.66 5.02
CA PRO A 193 10.05 25.93 5.25
C PRO A 193 10.48 27.28 4.68
N ALA A 194 11.44 27.96 5.31
CA ALA A 194 11.91 29.26 4.84
C ALA A 194 12.65 29.17 3.50
N SER A 195 13.45 28.10 3.32
CA SER A 195 14.19 27.71 2.11
C SER A 195 13.32 27.45 0.87
N ALA A 196 12.04 27.12 1.08
CA ALA A 196 11.07 26.80 0.02
C ALA A 196 10.02 27.89 -0.20
N LYS A 197 10.06 29.01 0.55
CA LYS A 197 9.22 30.17 0.24
C LYS A 197 9.81 30.91 -0.95
N ARG A 198 8.97 31.35 -1.88
CA ARG A 198 9.41 32.34 -2.88
C ARG A 198 9.83 33.60 -2.12
N ALA A 199 10.93 34.22 -2.54
CA ALA A 199 11.26 35.56 -2.08
C ALA A 199 10.06 36.46 -2.40
N ALA A 200 9.42 37.01 -1.36
CA ALA A 200 8.28 37.88 -1.56
C ALA A 200 8.75 39.11 -2.33
N ASP A 201 8.08 39.43 -3.43
CA ASP A 201 8.27 40.67 -4.20
C ASP A 201 7.64 41.85 -3.44
N TYR A 202 8.12 42.05 -2.21
CA TYR A 202 7.49 42.77 -1.10
C TYR A 202 7.45 44.30 -1.33
N ASP A 203 8.26 44.78 -2.28
CA ASP A 203 8.38 46.19 -2.66
C ASP A 203 7.57 46.53 -3.93
N SER A 204 7.46 45.60 -4.89
CA SER A 204 6.73 45.84 -6.14
C SER A 204 5.22 45.99 -5.90
N GLY A 205 4.63 45.04 -5.17
CA GLY A 205 3.19 45.00 -4.89
C GLY A 205 2.69 46.23 -4.12
N ARG A 206 3.50 46.77 -3.19
CA ARG A 206 3.10 47.94 -2.40
C ARG A 206 3.13 49.23 -3.21
N ARG A 207 4.03 49.36 -4.19
CA ARG A 207 4.05 50.49 -5.14
C ARG A 207 2.96 50.35 -6.19
N ALA A 208 2.72 49.12 -6.68
CA ALA A 208 1.63 48.82 -7.61
C ALA A 208 0.26 49.17 -7.01
N VAL A 209 -0.06 48.70 -5.81
CA VAL A 209 -1.35 48.99 -5.14
C VAL A 209 -1.54 50.50 -4.86
N LEU A 210 -0.47 51.24 -4.56
CA LEU A 210 -0.55 52.71 -4.41
C LEU A 210 -0.73 53.43 -5.76
N ALA A 211 -0.12 52.93 -6.84
CA ALA A 211 -0.29 53.49 -8.19
C ALA A 211 -1.66 53.15 -8.80
N GLU A 212 -2.15 51.92 -8.62
CA GLU A 212 -3.48 51.48 -9.03
C GLU A 212 -4.59 52.17 -8.23
N GLY A 213 -4.41 52.37 -6.93
CA GLY A 213 -5.33 53.16 -6.11
C GLY A 213 -5.51 54.60 -6.62
N ALA A 214 -4.43 55.23 -7.10
CA ALA A 214 -4.48 56.55 -7.73
C ALA A 214 -5.14 56.51 -9.13
N ALA A 215 -4.91 55.45 -9.91
CA ALA A 215 -5.51 55.29 -11.24
C ALA A 215 -7.00 54.93 -11.21
N LEU A 216 -7.44 54.15 -10.21
CA LEU A 216 -8.82 53.69 -10.05
C LEU A 216 -9.75 54.84 -9.62
N ALA A 217 -9.27 55.76 -8.78
CA ALA A 217 -10.00 56.97 -8.40
C ALA A 217 -10.30 57.89 -9.59
N ALA A 218 -9.52 57.82 -10.67
CA ALA A 218 -9.69 58.63 -11.88
C ALA A 218 -10.64 58.01 -12.93
N ARG A 219 -11.14 56.77 -12.72
CA ARG A 219 -11.86 56.00 -13.76
C ARG A 219 -13.23 55.48 -13.33
N ALA A 220 -13.80 56.01 -12.25
CA ALA A 220 -15.15 55.67 -11.79
C ALA A 220 -16.25 56.26 -12.71
N GLY A 221 -16.49 55.61 -13.86
CA GLY A 221 -17.58 55.96 -14.78
C GLY A 221 -17.82 54.93 -15.88
N VAL A 222 -19.07 54.40 -15.92
CA VAL A 222 -19.74 53.69 -17.04
C VAL A 222 -19.59 52.14 -17.17
N VAL A 223 -20.65 51.46 -16.68
CA VAL A 223 -21.47 50.36 -17.30
C VAL A 223 -20.89 48.95 -17.65
N VAL A 224 -21.45 47.95 -16.94
CA VAL A 224 -21.93 46.56 -17.25
C VAL A 224 -21.78 45.94 -18.67
N ALA A 225 -21.29 44.68 -18.75
CA ALA A 225 -21.93 43.51 -19.44
C ALA A 225 -21.10 42.20 -19.36
N GLU A 226 -21.73 41.05 -19.65
CA GLU A 226 -21.25 39.64 -19.56
C GLU A 226 -20.35 39.22 -20.76
N THR A 227 -19.62 38.10 -20.87
CA THR A 227 -20.04 36.68 -20.79
C THR A 227 -18.89 35.70 -21.17
N ALA A 228 -19.06 34.41 -20.84
CA ALA A 228 -18.77 33.22 -21.66
C ALA A 228 -17.38 32.51 -21.67
N VAL A 229 -17.51 31.18 -21.64
CA VAL A 229 -16.51 30.10 -21.74
C VAL A 229 -16.29 29.71 -23.20
N THR A 230 -15.02 29.54 -23.62
CA THR A 230 -14.57 28.52 -24.59
C THR A 230 -13.04 28.54 -24.68
N GLU A 231 -12.34 27.54 -24.12
CA GLU A 231 -10.98 27.13 -24.54
C GLU A 231 -10.57 25.83 -23.83
N ALA A 232 -11.27 24.76 -24.16
CA ALA A 232 -10.89 23.38 -23.81
C ALA A 232 -11.31 22.47 -24.96
N LEU A 233 -10.41 22.30 -25.94
CA LEU A 233 -10.29 21.19 -26.91
C LEU A 233 -9.24 21.56 -27.97
N GLY A 234 -8.33 20.64 -28.28
CA GLY A 234 -7.18 20.82 -29.19
C GLY A 234 -5.85 20.83 -28.41
N ASP A 235 -4.85 20.00 -28.74
CA ASP A 235 -4.79 18.93 -29.75
C ASP A 235 -3.89 17.80 -29.28
N ALA A 236 -4.08 16.60 -29.84
CA ALA A 236 -3.23 15.44 -29.58
C ALA A 236 -2.47 15.01 -30.85
N SER A 237 -1.18 14.74 -30.74
CA SER A 237 -0.44 13.97 -31.75
C SER A 237 0.81 13.27 -31.20
N ASN A 238 0.66 11.95 -31.05
CA ASN A 238 1.61 10.83 -31.20
C ASN A 238 3.13 11.02 -31.00
N ALA A 239 3.70 10.09 -30.21
CA ALA A 239 4.92 9.36 -30.58
C ALA A 239 4.84 7.92 -30.02
N ASP A 240 5.24 6.93 -30.83
CA ASP A 240 5.03 5.51 -30.57
C ASP A 240 6.13 4.86 -29.70
N ALA A 241 5.76 3.81 -28.96
CA ALA A 241 6.69 2.81 -28.44
C ALA A 241 6.01 1.43 -28.39
N GLU A 242 6.57 0.46 -29.10
CA GLU A 242 6.02 -0.89 -29.25
C GLU A 242 6.42 -1.81 -28.08
N GLY A 243 5.66 -2.89 -27.85
CA GLY A 243 6.31 -4.15 -27.44
C GLY A 243 6.03 -4.76 -26.06
N ALA A 244 4.82 -4.63 -25.50
CA ALA A 244 4.34 -5.58 -24.49
C ALA A 244 2.90 -5.99 -24.79
N SER A 245 2.65 -7.29 -24.99
CA SER A 245 1.32 -7.80 -25.28
C SER A 245 0.45 -7.74 -24.03
N VAL A 246 -0.44 -6.74 -23.98
CA VAL A 246 -1.48 -6.63 -22.93
C VAL A 246 -2.37 -7.87 -23.02
N ALA A 247 -2.19 -8.80 -22.09
CA ALA A 247 -3.13 -9.89 -21.88
C ALA A 247 -4.49 -9.28 -21.47
N ASP A 248 -5.56 -9.73 -22.10
CA ASP A 248 -6.89 -9.12 -22.00
C ASP A 248 -7.38 -9.11 -20.55
N ALA A 249 -7.51 -7.92 -19.94
CA ALA A 249 -7.96 -7.72 -18.55
C ALA A 249 -9.44 -8.12 -18.31
N ARG A 250 -10.04 -8.87 -19.24
CA ARG A 250 -11.46 -9.23 -19.30
C ARG A 250 -11.74 -10.69 -18.90
N ASP A 251 -10.72 -11.47 -18.61
CA ASP A 251 -10.85 -12.82 -18.05
C ASP A 251 -9.85 -13.06 -16.90
N VAL A 252 -9.89 -12.17 -15.90
CA VAL A 252 -9.41 -12.53 -14.56
C VAL A 252 -10.41 -13.57 -14.04
N GLY A 253 -10.14 -14.83 -14.35
CA GLY A 253 -11.03 -15.95 -14.04
C GLY A 253 -11.47 -15.89 -12.58
N ARG A 254 -12.78 -16.02 -12.34
CA ARG A 254 -13.49 -15.81 -11.05
C ARG A 254 -12.89 -16.54 -9.83
N TYR A 255 -11.98 -17.48 -10.07
CA TYR A 255 -11.21 -18.18 -9.04
C TYR A 255 -9.73 -18.19 -9.45
N LEU A 256 -8.85 -17.87 -8.49
CA LEU A 256 -7.42 -18.05 -8.66
C LEU A 256 -7.11 -19.53 -8.94
N LYS A 257 -6.32 -19.78 -9.97
CA LYS A 257 -5.90 -21.14 -10.33
C LYS A 257 -4.82 -21.59 -9.34
N VAL A 258 -5.00 -22.79 -8.81
CA VAL A 258 -3.97 -23.47 -7.99
C VAL A 258 -2.80 -23.81 -8.91
N MET A 259 -1.59 -23.56 -8.42
CA MET A 259 -0.31 -23.82 -9.10
C MET A 259 0.11 -25.28 -8.97
N ASP A 260 1.12 -25.73 -9.72
CA ASP A 260 1.56 -27.14 -9.74
C ASP A 260 2.12 -27.63 -8.39
N ASP A 261 2.59 -26.73 -7.52
CA ASP A 261 3.00 -27.00 -6.13
C ASP A 261 1.81 -27.09 -5.15
N GLY A 262 0.58 -26.94 -5.66
CA GLY A 262 -0.65 -26.93 -4.89
C GLY A 262 -0.84 -25.67 -4.04
N THR A 263 -0.24 -24.52 -4.37
CA THR A 263 -0.48 -23.22 -3.72
C THR A 263 -1.34 -22.30 -4.59
N LEU A 264 -1.81 -21.17 -4.05
CA LEU A 264 -2.34 -20.06 -4.85
C LEU A 264 -1.17 -19.19 -5.35
N PRO A 265 -1.30 -18.45 -6.47
CA PRO A 265 -0.20 -17.67 -7.03
C PRO A 265 0.43 -16.72 -6.00
N HIS A 266 1.75 -16.82 -5.82
CA HIS A 266 2.52 -15.96 -4.93
C HIS A 266 2.98 -14.68 -5.64
N PHE A 267 3.13 -13.59 -4.88
CA PHE A 267 3.70 -12.32 -5.33
C PHE A 267 4.39 -11.61 -4.16
N ILE A 268 5.52 -10.96 -4.40
CA ILE A 268 6.12 -10.06 -3.41
C ILE A 268 5.60 -8.65 -3.73
N PRO A 269 5.07 -7.88 -2.75
CA PRO A 269 4.63 -6.51 -3.02
C PRO A 269 5.80 -5.59 -3.32
N ASP A 270 5.72 -4.80 -4.38
CA ASP A 270 6.82 -3.98 -4.90
C ASP A 270 7.41 -3.00 -3.86
N ARG A 271 6.58 -2.49 -2.92
CA ARG A 271 7.05 -1.65 -1.79
C ARG A 271 7.81 -2.42 -0.71
N ARG A 272 7.52 -3.71 -0.53
CA ARG A 272 8.26 -4.59 0.37
C ARG A 272 9.66 -4.85 -0.19
N GLU A 273 9.74 -5.19 -1.47
CA GLU A 273 11.01 -5.37 -2.19
C GLU A 273 11.86 -4.11 -2.12
N ARG A 274 11.33 -2.96 -2.57
CA ARG A 274 12.06 -1.68 -2.50
C ARG A 274 12.54 -1.33 -1.09
N LEU A 275 11.71 -1.49 -0.06
CA LEU A 275 12.14 -1.21 1.31
C LEU A 275 13.26 -2.15 1.78
N LEU A 276 13.22 -3.44 1.43
CA LEU A 276 14.30 -4.37 1.74
C LEU A 276 15.60 -3.97 1.01
N ASP A 277 15.51 -3.55 -0.26
CA ASP A 277 16.65 -3.02 -1.02
C ASP A 277 17.23 -1.75 -0.37
N SER A 278 16.37 -0.81 0.05
CA SER A 278 16.82 0.41 0.75
C SER A 278 17.52 0.06 2.07
N LEU A 279 16.96 -0.84 2.87
CA LEU A 279 17.56 -1.28 4.15
C LEU A 279 18.90 -2.00 3.92
N ALA A 280 18.98 -2.89 2.93
CA ALA A 280 20.24 -3.55 2.56
C ALA A 280 21.32 -2.57 2.08
N ALA A 281 20.91 -1.47 1.43
CA ALA A 281 21.82 -0.39 1.03
C ALA A 281 22.31 0.49 2.19
N LEU A 282 21.55 0.57 3.30
CA LEU A 282 21.97 1.26 4.53
C LEU A 282 22.98 0.43 5.33
N GLY A 283 22.84 -0.90 5.35
CA GLY A 283 23.82 -1.82 5.93
C GLY A 283 23.20 -2.97 6.71
N GLU A 284 23.93 -3.45 7.71
CA GLU A 284 23.49 -4.51 8.63
C GLU A 284 22.75 -3.91 9.85
N PRO A 285 21.62 -4.48 10.27
CA PRO A 285 20.89 -4.03 11.47
C PRO A 285 21.53 -4.48 12.78
N GLU A 286 21.11 -3.85 13.87
CA GLU A 286 21.29 -4.40 15.22
C GLU A 286 20.51 -5.72 15.40
N ASP A 287 21.06 -6.66 16.18
CA ASP A 287 20.40 -7.92 16.56
C ASP A 287 19.37 -7.68 17.67
N VAL A 288 18.24 -7.10 17.28
CA VAL A 288 17.12 -6.71 18.16
C VAL A 288 15.77 -7.08 17.57
N MET A 289 14.79 -7.26 18.45
CA MET A 289 13.38 -7.39 18.06
C MET A 289 12.79 -6.03 17.68
N VAL A 290 12.05 -5.98 16.59
CA VAL A 290 11.36 -4.78 16.11
C VAL A 290 9.86 -5.01 15.98
N ASP A 291 9.06 -4.28 16.76
CA ASP A 291 7.63 -4.10 16.52
C ASP A 291 7.43 -3.12 15.36
N THR A 292 6.84 -3.61 14.27
CA THR A 292 6.68 -2.88 13.00
C THR A 292 5.39 -3.29 12.31
N ARG A 293 4.61 -2.34 11.78
CA ARG A 293 3.36 -2.60 11.02
C ARG A 293 3.53 -3.46 9.76
N LEU A 294 4.78 -3.77 9.39
CA LEU A 294 5.19 -4.31 8.09
C LEU A 294 5.43 -5.83 8.05
N TRP A 295 6.20 -6.38 8.99
CA TRP A 295 6.64 -7.77 9.01
C TRP A 295 6.26 -8.44 10.32
N GLY A 296 5.70 -9.65 10.26
CA GLY A 296 5.35 -10.41 11.46
C GLY A 296 5.87 -11.83 11.38
N HIS A 297 6.23 -12.38 12.53
CA HIS A 297 6.74 -13.74 12.64
C HIS A 297 5.58 -14.72 12.88
N VAL A 298 5.38 -15.66 11.95
CA VAL A 298 4.38 -16.73 12.10
C VAL A 298 4.90 -17.75 13.11
N VAL A 299 4.11 -18.00 14.15
CA VAL A 299 4.34 -19.07 15.15
C VAL A 299 3.29 -20.15 14.96
N ILE A 300 3.70 -21.41 14.85
CA ILE A 300 2.80 -22.55 14.66
C ILE A 300 2.92 -23.53 15.83
N ASP A 301 1.81 -23.77 16.52
CA ASP A 301 1.70 -24.85 17.51
C ASP A 301 1.67 -26.20 16.78
N THR A 302 2.80 -26.93 16.80
CA THR A 302 2.94 -28.24 16.15
C THR A 302 2.29 -29.40 16.91
N ASP A 303 1.80 -29.18 18.14
CA ASP A 303 0.95 -30.12 18.87
C ASP A 303 -0.52 -29.99 18.45
N ALA A 304 -1.02 -28.75 18.29
CA ALA A 304 -2.36 -28.47 17.81
C ALA A 304 -2.52 -28.61 16.28
N CYS A 305 -1.44 -28.44 15.50
CA CYS A 305 -1.53 -28.43 14.03
C CYS A 305 -1.96 -29.78 13.43
N ALA A 306 -3.15 -29.82 12.81
CA ALA A 306 -3.62 -30.94 11.98
C ALA A 306 -2.81 -31.18 10.68
N SER A 307 -1.64 -30.55 10.55
CA SER A 307 -0.69 -30.73 9.44
C SER A 307 -1.32 -30.50 8.07
N CYS A 308 -2.22 -29.50 8.00
CA CYS A 308 -3.06 -29.25 6.83
C CYS A 308 -2.31 -28.58 5.65
N GLN A 309 -1.21 -27.88 5.95
CA GLN A 309 -0.43 -27.02 5.02
C GLN A 309 -1.23 -25.91 4.30
N MET A 310 -2.51 -25.70 4.66
CA MET A 310 -3.36 -24.63 4.07
C MET A 310 -2.79 -23.22 4.31
N CYS A 311 -2.07 -23.03 5.41
CA CYS A 311 -1.37 -21.79 5.71
C CYS A 311 -0.33 -21.40 4.64
N ALA A 312 0.37 -22.37 4.05
CA ALA A 312 1.24 -22.15 2.90
C ALA A 312 0.43 -21.94 1.61
N VAL A 313 -0.62 -22.73 1.38
CA VAL A 313 -1.48 -22.61 0.17
C VAL A 313 -2.10 -21.21 0.01
N PHE A 314 -2.51 -20.59 1.12
CA PHE A 314 -3.16 -19.28 1.14
C PHE A 314 -2.20 -18.12 1.41
N CYS A 315 -0.90 -18.38 1.62
CA CYS A 315 0.09 -17.33 1.79
C CYS A 315 0.17 -16.49 0.49
N PRO A 316 -0.07 -15.17 0.53
CA PRO A 316 0.00 -14.35 -0.69
C PRO A 316 1.43 -14.18 -1.20
N THR A 317 2.42 -14.20 -0.31
CA THR A 317 3.81 -13.85 -0.63
C THR A 317 4.77 -15.04 -0.71
N GLY A 318 4.30 -16.25 -0.44
CA GLY A 318 5.18 -17.41 -0.27
C GLY A 318 5.99 -17.42 1.04
N ALA A 319 5.77 -16.45 1.94
CA ALA A 319 6.39 -16.40 3.27
C ALA A 319 6.11 -17.62 4.16
N LEU A 320 5.15 -18.46 3.78
CA LEU A 320 5.02 -19.84 4.23
C LEU A 320 5.09 -20.75 3.00
N ALA A 321 6.14 -21.55 2.89
CA ALA A 321 6.33 -22.52 1.82
C ALA A 321 6.21 -23.96 2.34
N LYS A 322 5.80 -24.90 1.48
CA LYS A 322 5.78 -26.34 1.83
C LYS A 322 7.16 -26.93 1.59
N PHE A 323 7.63 -27.79 2.49
CA PHE A 323 8.82 -28.61 2.26
C PHE A 323 8.51 -30.10 2.42
N THR A 324 9.31 -30.93 1.74
CA THR A 324 9.42 -32.38 1.97
C THR A 324 10.87 -32.80 1.74
N ASP A 325 11.51 -33.33 2.78
CA ASP A 325 12.89 -33.83 2.75
C ASP A 325 12.96 -35.27 2.19
N ALA A 326 14.17 -35.73 1.85
CA ALA A 326 14.41 -37.04 1.22
C ALA A 326 14.10 -38.25 2.13
N ASP A 327 13.98 -38.04 3.44
CA ASP A 327 13.58 -39.06 4.43
C ASP A 327 12.04 -39.15 4.61
N GLY A 328 11.28 -38.28 3.94
CA GLY A 328 9.83 -38.17 4.07
C GLY A 328 9.36 -37.19 5.16
N THR A 329 10.26 -36.53 5.87
CA THR A 329 9.92 -35.43 6.78
C THR A 329 9.31 -34.28 5.97
N PHE A 330 8.15 -33.77 6.37
CA PHE A 330 7.44 -32.70 5.67
C PHE A 330 6.95 -31.63 6.64
N GLY A 331 6.60 -30.46 6.13
CA GLY A 331 6.11 -29.37 6.95
C GLY A 331 5.89 -28.09 6.19
N VAL A 332 6.01 -26.96 6.90
CA VAL A 332 6.13 -25.64 6.27
C VAL A 332 7.36 -24.92 6.81
N GLU A 333 8.00 -24.15 5.95
CA GLU A 333 9.03 -23.20 6.33
C GLU A 333 8.46 -21.78 6.29
N HIS A 334 8.83 -20.95 7.26
CA HIS A 334 8.45 -19.55 7.33
C HIS A 334 9.66 -18.67 7.03
N ARG A 335 9.53 -17.68 6.13
CA ARG A 335 10.51 -16.58 5.99
C ARG A 335 9.91 -15.27 6.51
N PRO A 336 10.47 -14.66 7.59
CA PRO A 336 9.97 -13.40 8.13
C PRO A 336 10.03 -12.22 7.13
N SER A 337 11.11 -12.10 6.33
CA SER A 337 11.30 -11.02 5.34
C SER A 337 10.14 -10.87 4.34
N ASP A 338 9.53 -11.99 3.97
CA ASP A 338 8.49 -12.06 2.93
C ASP A 338 7.09 -11.88 3.54
N CYS A 339 6.97 -11.87 4.87
CA CYS A 339 5.70 -11.72 5.56
C CYS A 339 5.21 -10.28 5.55
N VAL A 340 3.90 -10.12 5.31
CA VAL A 340 3.24 -8.81 5.21
C VAL A 340 2.14 -8.61 6.26
N LYS A 341 2.09 -9.44 7.31
CA LYS A 341 1.01 -9.43 8.33
C LYS A 341 -0.41 -9.41 7.75
N CYS A 342 -0.66 -10.14 6.66
CA CYS A 342 -1.98 -10.22 6.04
C CYS A 342 -3.00 -11.08 6.83
N ARG A 343 -2.54 -11.85 7.82
CA ARG A 343 -3.32 -12.76 8.68
C ARG A 343 -4.11 -13.87 7.94
N SER A 344 -3.89 -14.06 6.64
CA SER A 344 -4.51 -15.14 5.85
C SER A 344 -4.21 -16.56 6.35
N CYS A 345 -3.02 -16.81 6.93
CA CYS A 345 -2.62 -18.12 7.45
C CYS A 345 -3.27 -18.46 8.81
N GLU A 346 -3.45 -17.46 9.67
CA GLU A 346 -4.21 -17.54 10.92
C GLU A 346 -5.69 -17.81 10.61
N ALA A 347 -6.29 -16.99 9.73
CA ALA A 347 -7.68 -17.07 9.33
C ALA A 347 -8.08 -18.39 8.61
N ILE A 348 -7.16 -19.05 7.89
CA ILE A 348 -7.44 -20.33 7.22
C ILE A 348 -7.19 -21.56 8.13
N CYS A 349 -6.62 -21.39 9.32
CA CYS A 349 -6.22 -22.53 10.15
C CYS A 349 -7.42 -23.13 10.90
N PRO A 350 -7.86 -24.37 10.59
CA PRO A 350 -9.07 -24.94 11.18
C PRO A 350 -8.91 -25.31 12.66
N GLU A 351 -7.67 -25.50 13.13
CA GLU A 351 -7.35 -25.83 14.53
C GLU A 351 -6.95 -24.58 15.34
N HIS A 352 -6.95 -23.39 14.74
CA HIS A 352 -6.44 -22.15 15.34
C HIS A 352 -4.98 -22.24 15.87
N ALA A 353 -4.18 -23.15 15.28
CA ALA A 353 -2.82 -23.48 15.72
C ALA A 353 -1.73 -22.50 15.20
N ILE A 354 -2.11 -21.29 14.77
CA ILE A 354 -1.21 -20.31 14.16
C ILE A 354 -1.47 -18.93 14.77
N GLU A 355 -0.41 -18.31 15.25
CA GLU A 355 -0.36 -16.92 15.71
C GLU A 355 0.61 -16.13 14.83
N ILE A 356 0.39 -14.83 14.67
CA ILE A 356 1.35 -13.91 14.05
C ILE A 356 1.82 -12.94 15.12
N SER A 357 3.09 -13.08 15.52
CA SER A 357 3.79 -12.10 16.34
C SER A 357 3.86 -10.76 15.61
N GLU A 358 3.63 -9.69 16.35
CA GLU A 358 3.83 -8.34 15.84
C GLU A 358 5.33 -7.92 15.83
N GLU A 359 6.20 -8.68 16.50
CA GLU A 359 7.64 -8.47 16.54
C GLU A 359 8.40 -9.50 15.67
N VAL A 360 9.50 -9.07 15.05
CA VAL A 360 10.47 -9.87 14.28
C VAL A 360 11.89 -9.49 14.67
N PHE A 361 12.89 -10.37 14.52
CA PHE A 361 14.29 -9.94 14.61
C PHE A 361 14.66 -9.13 13.37
N ALA A 362 15.34 -8.00 13.55
CA ALA A 362 15.74 -7.14 12.44
C ALA A 362 16.73 -7.86 11.49
N VAL A 363 17.65 -8.67 12.03
CA VAL A 363 18.60 -9.49 11.28
C VAL A 363 17.93 -10.51 10.34
N ASP A 364 16.75 -11.03 10.71
CA ASP A 364 16.02 -12.01 9.88
C ASP A 364 15.44 -11.40 8.61
N LEU A 365 15.29 -10.07 8.55
CA LEU A 365 14.75 -9.36 7.40
C LEU A 365 15.72 -9.35 6.21
N LEU A 366 17.04 -9.45 6.45
CA LEU A 366 18.08 -9.51 5.42
C LEU A 366 18.85 -10.84 5.41
N GLY A 367 18.93 -11.54 6.55
CA GLY A 367 19.73 -12.76 6.72
C GLY A 367 19.21 -14.00 5.99
N GLY A 368 18.02 -13.93 5.36
CA GLY A 368 17.42 -15.06 4.63
C GLY A 368 17.00 -16.23 5.52
N VAL A 369 16.83 -15.98 6.82
CA VAL A 369 16.50 -16.98 7.85
C VAL A 369 15.14 -17.62 7.58
N THR A 370 15.02 -18.92 7.82
CA THR A 370 13.74 -19.64 7.74
C THR A 370 13.48 -20.57 8.92
N ASP A 371 12.29 -20.45 9.51
CA ASP A 371 11.82 -21.31 10.59
C ASP A 371 11.12 -22.55 10.03
N ARG A 372 11.60 -23.74 10.40
CA ARG A 372 11.06 -25.01 9.89
C ARG A 372 10.09 -25.66 10.87
N TYR A 373 8.80 -25.59 10.55
CA TYR A 373 7.73 -26.25 11.28
C TYR A 373 7.50 -27.66 10.72
N VAL A 374 8.21 -28.64 11.28
CA VAL A 374 8.02 -30.07 10.98
C VAL A 374 6.63 -30.51 11.40
N MET A 375 5.90 -31.15 10.48
CA MET A 375 4.52 -31.58 10.65
C MET A 375 4.40 -33.07 10.92
N ARG A 376 3.37 -33.45 11.66
CA ARG A 376 3.08 -34.85 11.98
C ARG A 376 2.31 -35.48 10.82
N PRO A 377 2.66 -36.69 10.34
CA PRO A 377 1.85 -37.39 9.36
C PRO A 377 0.39 -37.48 9.80
N ARG A 378 -0.54 -37.06 8.93
CA ARG A 378 -1.98 -37.15 9.25
C ARG A 378 -2.39 -38.61 9.41
N ALA A 379 -3.31 -38.87 10.34
CA ALA A 379 -3.86 -40.22 10.56
C ALA A 379 -4.54 -40.83 9.32
N VAL A 380 -4.95 -39.98 8.35
CA VAL A 380 -5.51 -40.40 7.06
C VAL A 380 -4.75 -39.69 5.95
N GLN A 381 -4.24 -40.47 4.99
CA GLN A 381 -3.64 -39.93 3.77
C GLN A 381 -4.73 -39.35 2.86
N HIS A 382 -4.51 -38.12 2.39
CA HIS A 382 -5.40 -37.44 1.45
C HIS A 382 -5.09 -37.82 0.00
N ASP A 383 -6.01 -37.47 -0.90
CA ASP A 383 -5.89 -37.62 -2.37
C ASP A 383 -5.68 -39.06 -2.86
N THR A 384 -6.00 -40.03 -2.00
CA THR A 384 -6.20 -41.44 -2.36
C THR A 384 -7.69 -41.72 -2.62
N PRO A 385 -8.07 -42.73 -3.44
CA PRO A 385 -9.46 -43.13 -3.65
C PRO A 385 -10.24 -43.38 -2.35
N HIS A 386 -9.57 -43.91 -1.32
CA HIS A 386 -10.16 -44.24 -0.02
C HIS A 386 -10.00 -43.13 1.04
N THR A 387 -9.71 -41.88 0.64
CA THR A 387 -9.59 -40.76 1.59
C THR A 387 -10.88 -40.53 2.38
N ILE A 388 -12.03 -40.53 1.68
CA ILE A 388 -13.36 -40.34 2.31
C ILE A 388 -13.66 -41.50 3.26
N TRP A 389 -13.35 -42.73 2.82
CA TRP A 389 -13.50 -43.96 3.59
C TRP A 389 -12.72 -43.94 4.90
N HIS A 390 -11.40 -43.72 4.84
CA HIS A 390 -10.55 -43.70 6.02
C HIS A 390 -10.91 -42.55 6.97
N LYS A 391 -11.30 -41.38 6.44
CA LYS A 391 -11.86 -40.29 7.27
C LYS A 391 -13.13 -40.71 8.00
N ALA A 392 -14.07 -41.39 7.32
CA ALA A 392 -15.28 -41.88 7.95
C ALA A 392 -14.98 -42.93 9.04
N GLN A 393 -14.06 -43.87 8.78
CA GLN A 393 -13.59 -44.84 9.78
C GLN A 393 -13.00 -44.14 11.02
N THR A 394 -12.12 -43.14 10.84
CA THR A 394 -11.52 -42.38 11.93
C THR A 394 -12.57 -41.57 12.71
N MET A 395 -13.48 -40.87 12.02
CA MET A 395 -14.51 -40.03 12.64
C MET A 395 -15.53 -40.86 13.43
N MET A 396 -15.98 -41.98 12.87
CA MET A 396 -16.96 -42.88 13.50
C MET A 396 -16.31 -43.87 14.48
N LYS A 397 -14.98 -43.92 14.57
CA LYS A 397 -14.19 -44.85 15.39
C LYS A 397 -14.55 -46.32 15.15
N THR A 398 -14.79 -46.69 13.90
CA THR A 398 -15.17 -48.05 13.48
C THR A 398 -14.51 -48.42 12.15
N ASP A 399 -14.22 -49.69 11.97
CA ASP A 399 -13.74 -50.29 10.72
C ASP A 399 -14.90 -50.58 9.73
N GLN A 400 -16.14 -50.64 10.21
CA GLN A 400 -17.34 -51.10 9.48
C GLN A 400 -18.03 -50.02 8.61
N VAL A 401 -17.42 -49.66 7.48
CA VAL A 401 -17.81 -48.56 6.56
C VAL A 401 -19.33 -48.36 6.25
N TYR A 402 -19.90 -48.84 5.14
CA TYR A 402 -19.43 -49.75 4.06
C TYR A 402 -19.51 -49.10 2.65
N GLU A 403 -18.54 -49.37 1.77
CA GLU A 403 -18.39 -48.69 0.47
C GLU A 403 -19.38 -49.36 -0.52
N ARG A 404 -20.19 -48.55 -1.20
CA ARG A 404 -21.33 -48.98 -2.01
C ARG A 404 -21.21 -48.56 -3.47
#